data_AF-A0A3G2R455-F1
#
_entry.id   AF-A0A3G2R455-F1
#
_cell.length_a   1.000
_cell.length_b   1.000
_cell.length_c   1.000
_cell.angle_alpha   90.00
_cell.angle_beta   90.00
_cell.angle_gamma   90.00
#
_symmetry.space_group_name_H-M   'P 1'
#
loop_
_entity.id
_entity.type
_entity.pdbx_description
1 polymer ?
#
loop_
_entity_poly.entity_id
_entity_poly.type
_entity_poly.pdbx_seq_one_letter_code
_entity_poly.pdbx_strand_id
1 'polypeptide(L)'
;MELKQVTIKKAVPPDLPGAKITVFGKNYIGTKHYLIREDIAPKAFISAVNGLSEIRVLNAPSLEGYFKDDFYHCSDIDAETGLIKDKVIDGKKLLIIMIKTEAGPVYVNYNYYCYLKRLKLEFRFNTPTLPIGLFKNNELVGILCPIELKK
;
A
#
# COMPACT_ATOMS: atom_id res chain seq x y z
N MET A 1 -0.27 -8.73 17.43
CA MET A 1 1.11 -8.26 17.14
C MET A 1 1.17 -6.75 17.32
N GLU A 2 2.17 -6.21 18.00
CA GLU A 2 2.30 -4.76 18.15
C GLU A 2 2.77 -4.11 16.84
N LEU A 3 2.10 -3.02 16.45
CA LEU A 3 2.48 -2.24 15.26
C LEU A 3 3.72 -1.40 15.56
N LYS A 4 4.81 -1.64 14.82
CA LYS A 4 6.01 -0.80 14.94
C LYS A 4 5.73 0.64 14.50
N GLN A 5 6.38 1.62 15.13
CA GLN A 5 6.45 2.97 14.58
C GLN A 5 7.41 2.99 13.39
N VAL A 6 6.87 3.32 12.21
CA VAL A 6 7.65 3.42 10.97
C VAL A 6 7.91 4.89 10.68
N THR A 7 9.18 5.24 10.52
CA THR A 7 9.56 6.60 10.14
C THR A 7 9.16 6.87 8.69
N ILE A 8 8.92 8.13 8.35
CA ILE A 8 8.54 8.52 6.98
C ILE A 8 9.61 8.06 5.98
N LYS A 9 10.90 8.15 6.30
CA LYS A 9 12.00 7.64 5.45
C LYS A 9 11.92 6.13 5.16
N LYS A 10 11.30 5.34 6.04
CA LYS A 10 11.07 3.89 5.82
C LYS A 10 9.79 3.61 5.04
N ALA A 11 8.81 4.51 5.12
CA ALA A 11 7.58 4.43 4.34
C ALA A 11 7.75 4.99 2.91
N VAL A 12 8.64 5.97 2.75
CA VAL A 12 9.03 6.64 1.50
C VAL A 12 10.58 6.64 1.42
N PRO A 13 11.19 5.50 1.05
CA PRO A 13 12.63 5.45 0.82
C PRO A 13 13.06 6.38 -0.32
N PRO A 14 14.17 7.13 -0.17
CA PRO A 14 14.62 8.12 -1.14
C PRO A 14 15.11 7.52 -2.47
N ASP A 15 15.43 6.23 -2.48
CA ASP A 15 15.88 5.47 -3.65
C ASP A 15 14.73 4.92 -4.50
N LEU A 16 13.48 5.14 -4.09
CA LEU A 16 12.31 4.69 -4.83
C LEU A 16 11.71 5.81 -5.68
N PRO A 17 11.22 5.49 -6.89
CA PRO A 17 10.48 6.46 -7.68
C PRO A 17 9.14 6.77 -7.01
N GLY A 18 8.85 8.06 -6.95
CA GLY A 18 7.54 8.59 -6.57
C GLY A 18 6.52 8.37 -7.68
N ALA A 19 5.25 8.37 -7.30
CA ALA A 19 4.14 8.26 -8.23
C ALA A 19 3.02 9.23 -7.86
N LYS A 20 2.41 9.84 -8.88
CA LYS A 20 1.19 10.64 -8.80
C LYS A 20 0.19 10.16 -9.85
N ILE A 21 -1.09 10.14 -9.49
CA ILE A 21 -2.17 9.82 -10.42
C ILE A 21 -3.43 10.57 -10.03
N THR A 22 -4.23 10.94 -11.02
CA THR A 22 -5.57 11.47 -10.80
C THR A 22 -6.58 10.46 -11.33
N VAL A 23 -7.48 10.00 -10.47
CA VAL A 23 -8.52 9.02 -10.83
C VAL A 23 -9.86 9.54 -10.33
N PHE A 24 -10.87 9.57 -11.21
CA PHE A 24 -12.20 10.12 -10.89
C PHE A 24 -12.15 11.51 -10.22
N GLY A 25 -11.24 12.39 -10.67
CA GLY A 25 -11.06 13.74 -10.12
C GLY A 25 -10.39 13.81 -8.74
N LYS A 26 -9.90 12.68 -8.21
CA LYS A 26 -9.16 12.61 -6.94
C LYS A 26 -7.66 12.43 -7.22
N ASN A 27 -6.84 13.20 -6.53
CA ASN A 27 -5.38 13.11 -6.64
C ASN A 27 -4.82 12.11 -5.62
N TYR A 28 -3.94 11.24 -6.09
CA TYR A 28 -3.24 10.27 -5.27
C TYR A 28 -1.72 10.46 -5.44
N ILE A 29 -1.01 10.28 -4.33
CA ILE A 29 0.45 10.44 -4.24
C ILE A 29 1.05 9.28 -3.45
N GLY A 30 2.26 8.88 -3.83
CA GLY A 30 3.00 7.86 -3.11
C GLY A 30 4.25 7.40 -3.83
N THR A 31 4.49 6.09 -3.82
CA THR A 31 5.64 5.44 -4.47
C THR A 31 5.13 4.42 -5.48
N LYS A 32 6.04 3.78 -6.22
CA LYS A 32 5.67 2.63 -7.06
C LYS A 32 4.98 1.46 -6.31
N HIS A 33 5.05 1.42 -4.98
CA HIS A 33 4.46 0.34 -4.18
C HIS A 33 3.09 0.67 -3.61
N TYR A 34 2.75 1.94 -3.42
CA TYR A 34 1.43 2.33 -2.93
C TYR A 34 1.15 3.80 -3.21
N LEU A 35 -0.13 4.12 -3.32
CA LEU A 35 -0.68 5.45 -3.56
C LEU A 35 -1.76 5.73 -2.52
N ILE A 36 -1.79 6.94 -1.99
CA ILE A 36 -2.83 7.41 -1.06
C ILE A 36 -3.35 8.76 -1.55
N ARG A 37 -4.64 9.02 -1.35
CA ARG A 37 -5.29 10.27 -1.72
C ARG A 37 -4.64 11.45 -0.98
N GLU A 38 -4.35 12.53 -1.70
CA GLU A 38 -3.59 13.66 -1.18
C GLU A 38 -4.30 14.39 -0.03
N ASP A 39 -5.63 14.42 -0.03
CA ASP A 39 -6.46 15.08 0.98
C ASP A 39 -6.44 14.37 2.35
N ILE A 40 -6.12 13.08 2.40
CA ILE A 40 -6.03 12.32 3.65
C ILE A 40 -4.60 12.02 4.09
N ALA A 41 -3.63 12.17 3.19
CA ALA A 41 -2.24 11.83 3.46
C ALA A 41 -1.60 12.85 4.43
N PRO A 42 -0.77 12.42 5.40
CA PRO A 42 -0.07 13.35 6.27
C PRO A 42 0.81 14.33 5.48
N LYS A 43 0.84 15.62 5.87
CA LYS A 43 1.68 16.64 5.21
C LYS A 43 3.14 16.21 5.06
N ALA A 44 3.71 15.59 6.09
CA ALA A 44 5.08 15.13 6.08
C ALA A 44 5.33 13.97 5.09
N PHE A 45 4.30 13.14 4.81
CA PHE A 45 4.36 12.12 3.75
C PHE A 45 4.37 12.76 2.37
N ILE A 46 3.44 13.69 2.12
CA ILE A 46 3.36 14.44 0.86
C ILE A 46 4.70 15.15 0.59
N SER A 47 5.26 15.81 1.61
CA SER A 47 6.57 16.47 1.53
C SER A 47 7.69 15.48 1.22
N ALA A 48 7.68 14.27 1.79
CA ALA A 48 8.70 13.27 1.54
C ALA A 48 8.61 12.73 0.10
N VAL A 49 7.40 12.48 -0.41
CA VAL A 49 7.23 12.04 -1.81
C VAL A 49 7.63 13.13 -2.79
N ASN A 50 7.26 14.39 -2.53
CA ASN A 50 7.67 15.51 -3.37
C ASN A 50 9.19 15.79 -3.32
N GLY A 51 9.90 15.28 -2.31
CA GLY A 51 11.36 15.36 -2.20
C GLY A 51 12.12 14.21 -2.87
N LEU A 52 11.43 13.27 -3.52
CA LEU A 52 12.07 12.19 -4.28
C LEU A 52 12.70 12.73 -5.58
N SER A 53 13.81 12.12 -6.01
CA SER A 53 14.54 12.54 -7.21
C SER A 53 13.76 12.33 -8.51
N GLU A 54 12.84 11.38 -8.52
CA GLU A 54 11.97 11.07 -9.66
C GLU A 54 10.52 10.91 -9.17
N ILE A 55 9.58 11.58 -9.85
CA ILE A 55 8.15 11.42 -9.63
C ILE A 55 7.49 11.18 -10.98
N ARG A 56 6.89 10.01 -11.14
CA ARG A 56 6.15 9.66 -12.35
C ARG A 56 4.69 10.07 -12.21
N VAL A 57 4.17 10.76 -13.21
CA VAL A 57 2.73 10.97 -13.38
C VAL A 57 2.20 9.79 -14.17
N LEU A 58 1.39 8.96 -13.53
CA LEU A 58 0.79 7.77 -14.15
C LEU A 58 -0.49 8.17 -14.88
N ASN A 59 -0.74 7.53 -16.02
CA ASN A 59 -2.00 7.67 -16.73
C ASN A 59 -3.05 6.74 -16.12
N ALA A 60 -4.21 7.31 -15.79
CA ALA A 60 -5.32 6.63 -15.13
C ALA A 60 -5.90 5.37 -15.82
N PRO A 61 -6.01 5.27 -17.17
CA PRO A 61 -6.84 4.24 -17.80
C PRO A 61 -6.49 2.79 -17.45
N SER A 62 -5.22 2.48 -17.17
CA SER A 62 -4.78 1.12 -16.83
C SER A 62 -4.98 0.76 -15.36
N LEU A 63 -5.22 1.75 -14.48
CA LEU A 63 -5.31 1.56 -13.04
C LEU A 63 -6.72 1.86 -12.50
N GLU A 64 -7.57 2.54 -13.27
CA GLU A 64 -8.94 2.92 -12.91
C GLU A 64 -9.78 1.77 -12.33
N GLY A 65 -9.61 0.54 -12.86
CA GLY A 65 -10.33 -0.63 -12.36
C GLY A 65 -10.05 -0.93 -10.87
N TYR A 66 -8.85 -0.64 -10.39
CA TYR A 66 -8.46 -0.81 -8.98
C TYR A 66 -8.93 0.33 -8.09
N PHE A 67 -9.42 1.44 -8.67
CA PHE A 67 -9.94 2.58 -7.93
C PHE A 67 -11.47 2.58 -7.82
N LYS A 68 -12.08 1.40 -7.91
CA LYS A 68 -13.52 1.19 -7.71
C LYS A 68 -13.77 0.41 -6.42
N ASP A 69 -14.71 0.88 -5.61
CA ASP A 69 -15.00 0.28 -4.30
C ASP A 69 -15.52 -1.16 -4.42
N ASP A 70 -16.31 -1.44 -5.47
CA ASP A 70 -16.93 -2.75 -5.75
C ASP A 70 -15.92 -3.82 -6.21
N PHE A 71 -14.68 -3.43 -6.53
CA PHE A 71 -13.61 -4.36 -6.88
C PHE A 71 -13.17 -5.24 -5.70
N TYR A 72 -13.41 -4.81 -4.46
CA TYR A 72 -12.89 -5.44 -3.25
C TYR A 72 -13.97 -6.21 -2.49
N HIS A 73 -13.70 -7.47 -2.15
CA HIS A 73 -14.71 -8.41 -1.64
C HIS A 73 -14.41 -8.98 -0.25
N CYS A 74 -13.16 -8.90 0.21
CA CYS A 74 -12.79 -9.31 1.55
C CYS A 74 -11.95 -8.23 2.25
N SER A 75 -11.93 -8.28 3.58
CA SER A 75 -11.28 -7.29 4.44
C SER A 75 -10.26 -7.95 5.35
N ASP A 76 -9.35 -7.15 5.90
CA ASP A 76 -8.45 -7.59 6.96
C ASP A 76 -8.99 -7.34 8.37
N ILE A 77 -10.23 -6.86 8.48
CA ILE A 77 -10.99 -6.89 9.74
C ILE A 77 -11.10 -8.37 10.14
N ASP A 78 -10.50 -8.72 11.27
CA ASP A 78 -10.41 -10.07 11.84
C ASP A 78 -9.50 -11.08 11.11
N ALA A 79 -8.76 -10.65 10.10
CA ALA A 79 -7.80 -11.54 9.43
C ALA A 79 -6.63 -11.92 10.35
N GLU A 80 -6.29 -13.20 10.38
CA GLU A 80 -5.10 -13.67 11.09
C GLU A 80 -3.83 -13.21 10.34
N THR A 81 -2.91 -12.58 11.06
CA THR A 81 -1.63 -12.09 10.49
C THR A 81 -0.43 -12.88 10.99
N GLY A 82 0.47 -13.25 10.08
CA GLY A 82 1.77 -13.86 10.38
C GLY A 82 2.94 -12.97 9.94
N LEU A 83 4.10 -13.13 10.59
CA LEU A 83 5.32 -12.40 10.25
C LEU A 83 6.35 -13.33 9.59
N ILE A 84 6.75 -13.03 8.36
CA ILE A 84 7.79 -13.75 7.63
C ILE A 84 9.07 -12.89 7.65
N LYS A 85 10.12 -13.43 8.27
CA LYS A 85 11.42 -12.77 8.44
C LYS A 85 12.41 -13.21 7.36
N ASP A 86 13.45 -12.39 7.17
CA ASP A 86 14.65 -12.72 6.40
C ASP A 86 14.43 -13.12 4.93
N LYS A 87 13.31 -12.74 4.32
CA LYS A 87 13.09 -12.93 2.89
C LYS A 87 13.92 -11.93 2.10
N VAL A 88 14.74 -12.44 1.18
CA VAL A 88 15.52 -11.62 0.25
C VAL A 88 14.72 -11.47 -1.04
N ILE A 89 14.33 -10.23 -1.36
CA ILE A 89 13.64 -9.86 -2.61
C ILE A 89 14.44 -8.72 -3.22
N ASP A 90 14.79 -8.86 -4.50
CA ASP A 90 15.63 -7.90 -5.23
C ASP A 90 16.92 -7.54 -4.48
N GLY A 91 17.55 -8.53 -3.85
CA GLY A 91 18.79 -8.38 -3.07
C GLY A 91 18.61 -7.67 -1.71
N LYS A 92 17.39 -7.29 -1.34
CA LYS A 92 17.09 -6.63 -0.05
C LYS A 92 16.38 -7.59 0.90
N LYS A 93 16.85 -7.63 2.16
CA LYS A 93 16.11 -8.32 3.23
C LYS A 93 14.85 -7.53 3.55
N LEU A 94 13.70 -8.15 3.32
CA LEU A 94 12.39 -7.60 3.63
C LEU A 94 11.77 -8.38 4.80
N LEU A 95 11.13 -7.62 5.68
CA LEU A 95 10.21 -8.16 6.66
C LEU A 95 8.81 -8.09 6.04
N ILE A 96 8.09 -9.21 6.05
CA ILE A 96 6.83 -9.38 5.33
C ILE A 96 5.73 -9.77 6.31
N ILE A 97 4.57 -9.12 6.19
CA ILE A 97 3.32 -9.55 6.82
C ILE A 97 2.60 -10.47 5.84
N MET A 98 2.20 -11.64 6.31
CA MET A 98 1.18 -12.47 5.68
C MET A 98 -0.16 -12.15 6.33
N ILE A 99 -1.17 -11.84 5.52
CA ILE A 99 -2.56 -11.66 5.94
C ILE A 99 -3.33 -12.87 5.38
N LYS A 100 -3.93 -13.68 6.26
CA LYS A 100 -4.80 -14.79 5.83
C LYS A 100 -6.17 -14.22 5.49
N THR A 101 -6.47 -14.15 4.19
CA THR A 101 -7.76 -13.68 3.69
C THR A 101 -8.56 -14.85 3.12
N GLU A 102 -9.86 -14.66 2.93
CA GLU A 102 -10.73 -15.64 2.26
C GLU A 102 -10.30 -15.93 0.82
N ALA A 103 -9.70 -14.94 0.14
CA ALA A 103 -9.15 -15.08 -1.21
C ALA A 103 -7.78 -15.79 -1.24
N GLY A 104 -7.19 -16.09 -0.07
CA GLY A 104 -5.86 -16.68 0.08
C GLY A 104 -4.87 -15.79 0.83
N PRO A 105 -3.63 -16.24 1.04
CA PRO A 105 -2.62 -15.47 1.77
C PRO A 105 -2.11 -14.30 0.92
N VAL A 106 -2.26 -13.07 1.44
CA VAL A 106 -1.72 -11.84 0.85
C VAL A 106 -0.44 -11.47 1.59
N TYR A 107 0.60 -11.05 0.87
CA TYR A 107 1.88 -10.66 1.46
C TYR A 107 2.14 -9.18 1.28
N VAL A 108 2.60 -8.52 2.35
CA VAL A 108 2.79 -7.07 2.39
C VAL A 108 4.13 -6.72 3.03
N ASN A 109 4.82 -5.70 2.52
CA ASN A 109 5.99 -5.16 3.19
C ASN A 109 5.61 -4.65 4.60
N TYR A 110 6.31 -5.12 5.64
CA TYR A 110 6.00 -4.81 7.04
C TYR A 110 6.02 -3.31 7.34
N ASN A 111 6.94 -2.53 6.73
CA ASN A 111 6.99 -1.09 6.95
C ASN A 111 5.76 -0.39 6.37
N TYR A 112 5.30 -0.81 5.18
CA TYR A 112 4.09 -0.26 4.56
C TYR A 112 2.84 -0.64 5.36
N TYR A 113 2.72 -1.91 5.75
CA TYR A 113 1.64 -2.38 6.61
C TYR A 113 1.54 -1.56 7.90
N CYS A 114 2.65 -1.43 8.66
CA CYS A 114 2.64 -0.70 9.93
C CYS A 114 2.35 0.80 9.76
N TYR A 115 2.90 1.41 8.71
CA TYR A 115 2.66 2.83 8.42
C TYR A 115 1.19 3.10 8.12
N LEU A 116 0.61 2.34 7.19
CA LEU A 116 -0.78 2.51 6.74
C LEU A 116 -1.80 2.14 7.82
N LYS A 117 -1.54 1.09 8.63
CA LYS A 117 -2.40 0.74 9.76
C LYS A 117 -2.45 1.82 10.84
N ARG A 118 -1.35 2.55 11.05
CA ARG A 118 -1.35 3.71 11.96
C ARG A 118 -2.17 4.89 11.44
N LEU A 119 -2.44 4.96 10.14
CA LEU A 119 -3.39 5.92 9.55
C LEU A 119 -4.86 5.47 9.69
N LYS A 120 -5.12 4.36 10.42
CA LYS A 120 -6.44 3.75 10.63
C LYS A 120 -7.11 3.35 9.31
N LEU A 121 -6.31 2.83 8.37
CA LEU A 121 -6.79 2.33 7.09
C LEU A 121 -7.14 0.85 7.20
N GLU A 122 -8.33 0.51 6.70
CA GLU A 122 -8.77 -0.86 6.47
C GLU A 122 -8.15 -1.36 5.17
N PHE A 123 -7.68 -2.61 5.14
CA PHE A 123 -7.15 -3.21 3.93
C PHE A 123 -8.24 -4.11 3.36
N ARG A 124 -8.56 -3.94 2.08
CA ARG A 124 -9.50 -4.81 1.38
C ARG A 124 -8.84 -5.46 0.18
N PHE A 125 -9.31 -6.66 -0.16
CA PHE A 125 -8.68 -7.51 -1.15
C PHE A 125 -9.73 -8.07 -2.12
N ASN A 126 -9.26 -8.35 -3.33
CA ASN A 126 -9.99 -9.11 -4.33
C ASN A 126 -9.33 -10.49 -4.49
N THR A 127 -8.04 -10.50 -4.86
CA THR A 127 -7.23 -11.71 -4.96
C THR A 127 -5.84 -11.47 -4.33
N PRO A 128 -5.07 -12.53 -4.04
CA PRO A 128 -3.76 -12.40 -3.39
C PRO A 128 -2.70 -11.59 -4.14
N THR A 129 -2.83 -11.49 -5.47
CA THR A 129 -1.83 -10.88 -6.35
C THR A 129 -2.23 -9.51 -6.90
N LEU A 130 -3.50 -9.13 -6.76
CA LEU A 130 -3.99 -7.83 -7.21
C LEU A 130 -3.76 -6.74 -6.14
N PRO A 131 -3.75 -5.45 -6.54
CA PRO A 131 -3.58 -4.34 -5.60
C PRO A 131 -4.56 -4.43 -4.43
N ILE A 132 -4.04 -4.18 -3.23
CA ILE A 132 -4.78 -4.10 -1.98
C ILE A 132 -5.42 -2.72 -1.90
N GLY A 133 -6.72 -2.65 -1.65
CA GLY A 133 -7.44 -1.41 -1.45
C GLY A 133 -7.24 -0.87 -0.04
N LEU A 134 -7.03 0.43 0.08
CA LEU A 134 -6.90 1.13 1.35
C LEU A 134 -8.16 1.94 1.59
N PHE A 135 -8.91 1.59 2.64
CA PHE A 135 -10.21 2.18 2.93
C PHE A 135 -10.20 3.00 4.21
N LYS A 136 -10.93 4.11 4.21
CA LYS A 136 -11.20 4.93 5.40
C LYS A 136 -12.67 5.31 5.42
N ASN A 137 -13.38 4.96 6.49
CA ASN A 137 -14.83 5.19 6.60
C ASN A 137 -15.61 4.63 5.38
N ASN A 138 -15.29 3.41 4.96
CA ASN A 138 -15.84 2.74 3.76
C ASN A 138 -15.54 3.40 2.41
N GLU A 139 -14.73 4.45 2.35
CA GLU A 139 -14.31 5.08 1.10
C GLU A 139 -12.91 4.59 0.69
N LEU A 140 -12.70 4.27 -0.59
CA LEU A 140 -11.38 3.96 -1.11
C LEU A 140 -10.50 5.21 -1.18
N VAL A 141 -9.39 5.17 -0.45
CA VAL A 141 -8.45 6.28 -0.30
C VAL A 141 -7.05 5.95 -0.80
N GLY A 142 -6.83 4.76 -1.35
CA GLY A 142 -5.54 4.39 -1.91
C GLY A 142 -5.43 2.93 -2.30
N ILE A 143 -4.30 2.58 -2.88
CA ILE A 143 -3.96 1.20 -3.25
C ILE A 143 -2.54 0.86 -2.82
N LEU A 144 -2.28 -0.41 -2.55
CA LEU A 144 -0.99 -0.96 -2.14
C LEU A 144 -0.68 -2.23 -2.94
N CYS A 145 0.46 -2.28 -3.60
CA CYS A 145 0.91 -3.46 -4.31
C CYS A 145 1.28 -4.57 -3.32
N PRO A 146 0.74 -5.79 -3.48
CA PRO A 146 1.19 -6.94 -2.70
C PRO A 146 2.62 -7.34 -3.08
N ILE A 147 3.24 -8.15 -2.24
CA ILE A 147 4.51 -8.82 -2.54
C ILE A 147 4.20 -10.19 -3.15
N GLU A 148 4.68 -10.43 -4.36
CA GLU A 148 4.68 -11.77 -4.94
C GLU A 148 5.86 -12.58 -4.40
N LEU A 149 5.55 -13.61 -3.61
CA LEU A 149 6.55 -14.61 -3.25
C LEU A 149 6.62 -15.64 -4.39
N LYS A 150 7.70 -15.62 -5.17
CA LYS A 150 7.98 -16.71 -6.13
C LYS A 150 8.04 -18.03 -5.36
N LYS A 151 7.29 -19.02 -5.85
CA LYS A 151 7.32 -20.40 -5.35
C LYS A 151 8.70 -21.01 -5.55
#